data_AF-A0AAJ6B3X5-F1
#
_entry.id   AF-A0AAJ6B3X5-F1
#
_cell.length_a   1.000
_cell.length_b   1.000
_cell.length_c   1.000
_cell.angle_alpha   90.00
_cell.angle_beta   90.00
_cell.angle_gamma   90.00
#
_symmetry.space_group_name_H-M   'P 1'
#
loop_
_entity.id
_entity.type
_entity.pdbx_description
1 polymer ?
#
loop_
_entity_poly.entity_id
_entity_poly.type
_entity_poly.pdbx_seq_one_letter_code
_entity_poly.pdbx_strand_id
1 'polypeptide(L)' 'MPKTKPIPEFSSEAEERTFWESVDSADYLDWSKAEKIRLPNLKPSNTSISLRLPNSLLERIKVAANKRDVP' A
#
# COMPACT_ATOMS: atom_id res chain seq x y z
N MET A 1 7.62 -29.48 -2.79
CA MET A 1 6.65 -28.35 -2.79
C MET A 1 6.38 -28.00 -1.35
N PRO A 2 6.57 -26.74 -0.92
CA PRO A 2 6.33 -26.37 0.47
C PRO A 2 4.84 -26.57 0.78
N LYS A 3 4.55 -27.27 1.89
CA LYS A 3 3.19 -27.48 2.37
C LYS A 3 2.78 -26.21 3.11
N THR A 4 1.95 -25.37 2.51
CA THR A 4 1.37 -24.22 3.19
C THR A 4 0.28 -24.67 4.16
N LYS A 5 0.17 -23.98 5.30
CA LYS A 5 -0.94 -24.19 6.25
C LYS A 5 -2.25 -23.69 5.62
N PRO A 6 -3.40 -24.32 5.94
CA PRO A 6 -4.69 -23.83 5.46
C PRO A 6 -4.95 -22.41 5.98
N ILE A 7 -5.43 -21.53 5.10
CA ILE A 7 -5.82 -20.15 5.45
C ILE A 7 -7.12 -20.22 6.26
N PRO A 8 -7.22 -19.54 7.42
CA PRO A 8 -8.47 -19.49 8.19
C PRO A 8 -9.59 -18.79 7.42
N GLU A 9 -10.85 -19.18 7.67
CA GLU A 9 -12.00 -18.38 7.21
C GLU A 9 -12.20 -17.20 8.16
N PHE A 10 -12.17 -15.97 7.62
CA PHE A 10 -12.39 -14.75 8.38
C PHE A 10 -13.80 -14.20 8.14
N SER A 11 -14.43 -13.69 9.20
CA SER A 11 -15.76 -13.10 9.12
C SER A 11 -15.76 -11.63 8.67
N SER A 12 -14.62 -10.94 8.84
CA SER A 12 -14.44 -9.53 8.52
C SER A 12 -13.00 -9.19 8.12
N GLU A 13 -12.83 -8.13 7.32
CA GLU A 13 -11.49 -7.63 6.92
C GLU A 13 -10.65 -7.18 8.13
N ALA A 14 -11.30 -6.64 9.17
CA ALA A 14 -10.60 -6.19 10.37
C ALA A 14 -9.97 -7.36 11.15
N GLU A 15 -10.68 -8.48 11.22
CA GLU A 15 -10.20 -9.73 11.85
C GLU A 15 -9.05 -10.33 11.05
N GLU A 16 -9.18 -10.35 9.72
CA GLU A 16 -8.13 -10.78 8.80
C GLU A 16 -6.85 -9.92 8.96
N ARG A 17 -6.98 -8.59 8.97
CA ARG A 17 -5.84 -7.67 9.16
C ARG A 17 -5.13 -7.94 10.48
N THR A 18 -5.88 -8.07 11.57
CA THR A 18 -5.32 -8.32 12.90
C THR A 18 -4.56 -9.66 12.93
N PHE A 19 -5.08 -10.68 12.24
CA PHE A 19 -4.40 -11.96 12.10
C PHE A 19 -3.07 -11.82 11.34
N TRP A 20 -3.08 -11.21 10.16
CA TRP A 20 -1.87 -11.03 9.33
C TRP A 20 -0.83 -10.08 9.92
N GLU A 21 -1.22 -9.14 10.79
CA GLU A 21 -0.27 -8.31 11.55
C GLU A 21 0.55 -9.11 12.55
N SER A 22 -0.01 -10.23 13.05
CA SER A 22 0.62 -11.06 14.08
C SER A 22 1.29 -12.33 13.55
N VAL A 23 1.00 -12.71 12.31
CA VAL A 23 1.40 -14.01 11.73
C VAL A 23 2.22 -13.81 10.46
N ASP A 24 3.32 -14.57 10.32
CA ASP A 24 4.12 -14.57 9.09
C ASP A 24 3.36 -15.22 7.94
N SER A 25 3.11 -14.43 6.90
CA SER A 25 2.43 -14.83 5.67
C SER A 25 3.16 -15.91 4.86
N ALA A 26 4.47 -16.10 5.06
CA ALA A 26 5.26 -17.13 4.36
C ALA A 26 4.85 -18.58 4.70
N ASP A 27 4.24 -18.80 5.86
CA ASP A 27 3.77 -20.11 6.32
C ASP A 27 2.43 -20.54 5.67
N TYR A 28 1.67 -19.57 5.15
CA TYR A 28 0.30 -19.75 4.66
C TYR A 28 0.18 -19.51 3.15
N LEU A 29 1.03 -18.63 2.58
CA LEU A 29 1.00 -18.30 1.16
C LEU A 29 2.15 -18.96 0.40
N ASP A 30 1.80 -19.59 -0.73
CA ASP A 30 2.77 -20.11 -1.67
C ASP A 30 3.28 -18.98 -2.57
N TRP A 31 4.34 -18.30 -2.10
CA TRP A 31 4.98 -17.21 -2.82
C TRP A 31 5.55 -17.62 -4.19
N SER A 32 5.70 -18.92 -4.48
CA SER A 32 6.12 -19.37 -5.82
C SER A 32 5.06 -19.16 -6.89
N LYS A 33 3.79 -19.02 -6.49
CA LYS A 33 2.65 -18.71 -7.35
C LYS A 33 2.33 -17.21 -7.39
N ALA A 34 3.07 -16.37 -6.66
CA ALA A 34 2.80 -14.95 -6.62
C ALA A 34 3.13 -14.29 -7.97
N GLU A 35 2.15 -13.61 -8.55
CA GLU A 35 2.31 -12.90 -9.81
C GLU A 35 2.51 -11.40 -9.58
N LYS A 36 3.41 -10.79 -10.35
CA LYS A 36 3.58 -9.33 -10.37
C LYS A 36 2.40 -8.71 -11.10
N ILE A 37 1.34 -8.38 -10.38
CA ILE A 37 0.19 -7.67 -10.93
C ILE A 37 0.50 -6.17 -11.05
N ARG A 38 0.18 -5.57 -12.20
CA ARG A 38 0.04 -4.13 -12.32
C ARG A 38 -1.42 -3.79 -12.06
N LEU A 39 -1.65 -2.88 -11.13
CA LEU A 39 -2.98 -2.43 -10.74
C LEU A 39 -3.21 -1.01 -11.28
N PRO A 40 -3.38 -0.83 -12.62
CA PRO A 40 -3.44 0.49 -13.24
C PRO A 40 -4.65 1.33 -12.78
N ASN A 41 -5.70 0.68 -12.28
CA ASN A 41 -6.95 1.33 -11.91
C ASN A 41 -7.11 1.57 -10.40
N LEU A 42 -6.14 1.17 -9.57
CA LEU A 42 -6.21 1.50 -8.15
C LEU A 42 -5.83 2.96 -7.96
N LYS A 43 -6.80 3.76 -7.51
CA LYS A 43 -6.59 5.16 -7.16
C LYS A 43 -5.81 5.22 -5.83
N PRO A 44 -4.64 5.87 -5.77
CA PRO A 44 -3.99 6.16 -4.50
C PRO A 44 -4.94 6.94 -3.57
N SER A 45 -4.89 6.66 -2.27
CA SER A 45 -5.63 7.45 -1.29
C SER A 45 -4.96 8.81 -1.09
N ASN A 46 -5.75 9.89 -1.15
CA ASN A 46 -5.30 11.25 -0.89
C ASN A 46 -5.84 11.74 0.45
N THR A 47 -5.00 12.40 1.26
CA THR A 47 -5.42 13.00 2.53
C THR A 47 -4.92 14.45 2.58
N SER A 48 -5.83 15.40 2.85
CA SER A 48 -5.46 16.81 2.98
C SER A 48 -4.80 17.06 4.35
N ILE A 49 -3.63 17.69 4.33
CA ILE A 49 -2.88 18.05 5.53
C ILE A 49 -2.43 19.52 5.44
N SER A 50 -2.42 20.23 6.57
CA SER A 50 -1.97 21.61 6.66
C SER A 50 -0.55 21.67 7.23
N LEU A 51 0.43 22.12 6.43
CA LEU A 51 1.84 22.24 6.81
C LEU A 51 2.33 23.68 6.64
N ARG A 52 3.17 24.16 7.57
CA ARG A 52 3.87 25.45 7.43
C ARG A 52 5.24 25.23 6.81
N LEU A 53 5.50 25.87 5.68
CA LEU A 53 6.74 25.73 4.91
C LEU A 53 7.33 27.11 4.58
N PRO A 54 8.66 27.26 4.46
CA PRO A 54 9.28 28.48 3.93
C PRO A 54 8.90 28.72 2.46
N ASN A 55 8.70 29.97 2.07
CA ASN A 55 8.25 30.36 0.72
C ASN A 55 9.16 29.81 -0.40
N SER A 56 10.48 29.79 -0.21
CA SER A 56 11.43 29.28 -1.20
C SER A 56 11.27 27.77 -1.46
N LEU A 57 10.89 27.00 -0.45
CA LEU A 57 10.63 25.57 -0.59
C LEU A 57 9.30 25.33 -1.28
N LEU A 58 8.27 26.11 -0.96
CA LEU A 58 6.96 26.04 -1.58
C LEU A 58 7.04 26.30 -3.09
N GLU A 59 7.79 27.30 -3.53
CA GLU A 59 7.99 27.59 -4.96
C GLU A 59 8.73 26.44 -5.69
N ARG A 60 9.75 25.85 -5.06
CA ARG A 60 10.44 24.68 -5.63
C ARG A 60 9.51 23.47 -5.77
N ILE A 61 8.62 23.26 -4.80
CA ILE A 61 7.62 22.18 -4.83
C ILE A 61 6.63 22.42 -5.96
N LYS A 62 6.11 23.65 -6.14
CA LYS A 62 5.23 23.99 -7.27
C LYS A 62 5.87 23.71 -8.62
N VAL A 63 7.14 24.09 -8.81
CA VAL A 63 7.87 23.80 -10.06
C VAL A 63 8.00 22.30 -10.29
N ALA A 64 8.32 21.53 -9.24
CA ALA A 64 8.45 20.08 -9.33
C ALA A 64 7.10 19.37 -9.56
N ALA A 65 6.02 19.90 -9.01
CA ALA A 65 4.65 19.39 -9.15
C ALA A 65 4.15 19.59 -10.58
N ASN A 66 4.30 20.80 -11.14
CA ASN A 66 3.99 21.09 -12.55
C ASN A 66 4.76 20.19 -13.52
N LYS A 67 6.04 19.89 -13.25
CA LYS A 67 6.83 18.97 -14.08
C LYS A 67 6.28 17.53 -14.10
N ARG A 68 5.59 17.14 -13.03
CA ARG A 68 4.98 15.81 -12.87
C ARG A 68 3.50 15.78 -13.23
N ASP A 69 2.96 16.88 -13.77
CA ASP A 69 1.54 17.04 -14.08
C ASP A 69 0.62 16.84 -12.85
N VAL A 70 1.14 17.20 -11.66
CA VAL A 70 0.41 17.15 -10.39
C VAL A 70 0.15 18.60 -9.94
N PRO A 71 -1.12 19.00 -9.71
CA PRO A 71 -1.46 20.34 -9.22
C PRO A 71 -1.11 20.56 -7.73
#